data_AF-A0A3L7ZV61-F1
#
_entry.id   AF-A0A3L7ZV61-F1
#
_cell.length_a   1.000
_cell.length_b   1.000
_cell.length_c   1.000
_cell.angle_alpha   90.00
_cell.angle_beta   90.00
_cell.angle_gamma   90.00
#
_symmetry.space_group_name_H-M   'P 1'
#
loop_
_entity.id
_entity.type
_entity.pdbx_description
1 polymer ?
#
loop_
_entity_poly.entity_id
_entity_poly.type
_entity_poly.pdbx_seq_one_letter_code
_entity_poly.pdbx_strand_id
1 'polypeptide(L)'
;MSTVYVSDLDGTLLDAGSRLSDESAAIISGLTARGALITVATARTPATVEPLLADAPTALPAIVMTGAALWDRRHRRYVDTKLIPVDVAATVRGICQRHGIHPFVYTLDRGDMLVYHNGPLSVDDRRFIEQRDRLALKRFVLDDEAGLRLDLPATVLLFAMGPVDRIFPLADELKSCVDCSVSAYIDIFGVDVGILEVFAAGVSKADAVSRVALRSGADRVVVFGDNLNDLPMMAVADVAVAVDNALPQVKAAADIVIGPNTDNSVARFIEQDYDG
;
A
#
# COMPACT_ATOMS: atom_id res chain seq x y z
N MET A 1 17.53 3.82 -23.15
CA MET A 1 16.77 2.74 -22.51
C MET A 1 15.81 3.40 -21.55
N SER A 2 14.53 3.04 -21.56
CA SER A 2 13.54 3.64 -20.67
C SER A 2 13.42 2.83 -19.38
N THR A 3 13.42 3.52 -18.23
CA THR A 3 13.44 2.88 -16.90
C THR A 3 12.25 3.35 -16.08
N VAL A 4 11.52 2.40 -15.47
CA VAL A 4 10.54 2.66 -14.41
C VAL A 4 11.21 2.54 -13.06
N TYR A 5 11.04 3.56 -12.22
CA TYR A 5 11.47 3.57 -10.84
C TYR A 5 10.26 3.42 -9.93
N VAL A 6 10.22 2.38 -9.10
CA VAL A 6 9.17 2.17 -8.11
C VAL A 6 9.77 2.11 -6.72
N SER A 7 9.40 3.04 -5.86
CA SER A 7 9.87 3.05 -4.48
C SER A 7 8.77 2.64 -3.51
N ASP A 8 9.09 1.83 -2.49
CA ASP A 8 8.28 1.86 -1.26
C ASP A 8 8.32 3.27 -0.62
N LEU A 9 7.34 3.57 0.23
CA LEU A 9 7.28 4.82 0.97
C LEU A 9 7.94 4.73 2.35
N ASP A 10 7.45 3.88 3.22
CA ASP A 10 7.69 3.97 4.66
C ASP A 10 8.99 3.28 5.04
N GLY A 11 10.02 4.05 5.41
CA GLY A 11 11.35 3.50 5.65
C GLY A 11 12.19 3.41 4.37
N THR A 12 11.64 3.70 3.20
CA THR A 12 12.37 3.71 1.92
C THR A 12 12.51 5.13 1.34
N LEU A 13 11.41 5.71 0.82
CA LEU A 13 11.43 7.07 0.25
C LEU A 13 11.21 8.16 1.30
N LEU A 14 10.39 7.88 2.31
CA LEU A 14 10.08 8.80 3.39
C LEU A 14 11.13 8.71 4.50
N ASP A 15 11.36 9.83 5.17
CA ASP A 15 12.24 9.92 6.34
C ASP A 15 11.67 9.17 7.56
N ALA A 16 12.43 9.15 8.66
CA ALA A 16 12.01 8.51 9.91
C ALA A 16 10.76 9.13 10.56
N GLY A 17 10.32 10.31 10.11
CA GLY A 17 9.09 10.97 10.52
C GLY A 17 7.93 10.76 9.56
N SER A 18 8.03 9.81 8.62
CA SER A 18 7.08 9.57 7.53
C SER A 18 6.79 10.83 6.70
N ARG A 19 7.82 11.61 6.38
CA ARG A 19 7.72 12.79 5.51
C ARG A 19 8.64 12.64 4.30
N LEU A 20 8.23 13.24 3.18
CA LEU A 20 9.12 13.43 2.05
C LEU A 20 9.95 14.70 2.31
N SER A 21 11.27 14.62 2.12
CA SER A 21 12.13 15.80 2.26
C SER A 21 12.01 16.75 1.07
N ASP A 22 12.27 18.04 1.30
CA ASP A 22 12.27 19.05 0.23
C ASP A 22 13.26 18.70 -0.90
N GLU A 23 14.42 18.13 -0.56
CA GLU A 23 15.41 17.70 -1.54
C GLU A 23 14.89 16.54 -2.39
N SER A 24 14.33 15.49 -1.77
CA SER A 24 13.75 14.37 -2.51
C SER A 24 12.58 14.81 -3.39
N ALA A 25 11.74 15.72 -2.89
CA ALA A 25 10.64 16.29 -3.65
C ALA A 25 11.13 17.07 -4.88
N ALA A 26 12.15 17.93 -4.71
CA ALA A 26 12.74 18.71 -5.79
C ALA A 26 13.36 17.80 -6.87
N ILE A 27 14.11 16.76 -6.47
CA ILE A 27 14.71 15.81 -7.40
C ILE A 27 13.63 15.04 -8.17
N ILE A 28 12.66 14.44 -7.48
CA ILE A 28 11.58 13.67 -8.13
C ILE A 28 10.77 14.55 -9.08
N SER A 29 10.44 15.77 -8.66
CA SER A 29 9.70 16.73 -9.47
C SER A 29 10.47 17.13 -10.73
N GLY A 30 11.77 17.45 -10.58
CA GLY A 30 12.65 17.81 -11.69
C GLY A 30 12.83 16.68 -12.70
N LEU A 31 13.05 15.45 -12.22
CA LEU A 31 13.17 14.27 -13.08
C LEU A 31 11.85 13.92 -13.77
N THR A 32 10.73 14.01 -13.06
CA THR A 32 9.40 13.79 -13.65
C THR A 32 9.11 14.80 -14.77
N ALA A 33 9.47 16.07 -14.58
CA ALA A 33 9.36 17.10 -15.63
C ALA A 33 10.24 16.81 -16.86
N ARG A 34 11.34 16.08 -16.68
CA ARG A 34 12.24 15.61 -17.75
C ARG A 34 11.80 14.29 -18.38
N GLY A 35 10.68 13.70 -17.94
CA GLY A 35 10.11 12.47 -18.49
C GLY A 35 10.49 11.19 -17.75
N ALA A 36 11.13 11.27 -16.59
CA ALA A 36 11.46 10.09 -15.79
C ALA A 36 10.17 9.36 -15.33
N LEU A 37 10.13 8.04 -15.49
CA LEU A 37 8.97 7.22 -15.15
C LEU A 37 9.04 6.78 -13.68
N ILE A 38 8.78 7.71 -12.78
CA ILE A 38 8.84 7.50 -11.32
C ILE A 38 7.44 7.22 -10.77
N THR A 39 7.32 6.28 -9.83
CA THR A 39 6.13 6.07 -8.99
C THR A 39 6.48 5.41 -7.65
N VAL A 40 5.46 5.18 -6.83
CA VAL A 40 5.57 4.60 -5.49
C VAL A 40 4.66 3.38 -5.33
N ALA A 41 5.02 2.46 -4.42
CA ALA A 41 4.21 1.30 -4.04
C ALA A 41 4.01 1.21 -2.53
N THR A 42 2.77 1.26 -2.06
CA THR A 42 2.46 1.38 -0.63
C THR A 42 1.17 0.67 -0.22
N ALA A 43 1.05 0.28 1.05
CA ALA A 43 -0.21 -0.16 1.66
C ALA A 43 -1.19 1.01 1.90
N ARG A 44 -0.71 2.26 1.85
CA ARG A 44 -1.50 3.46 2.08
C ARG A 44 -2.59 3.67 1.02
N THR A 45 -3.70 4.29 1.43
CA THR A 45 -4.75 4.79 0.52
C THR A 45 -4.36 6.10 -0.14
N PRO A 46 -4.99 6.51 -1.26
CA PRO A 46 -4.78 7.84 -1.84
C PRO A 46 -4.98 9.00 -0.87
N ALA A 47 -5.92 8.88 0.06
CA ALA A 47 -6.19 9.88 1.10
C ALA A 47 -4.96 10.24 1.94
N THR A 48 -4.01 9.32 2.10
CA THR A 48 -2.75 9.52 2.82
C THR A 48 -1.56 9.73 1.89
N VAL A 49 -1.55 9.15 0.68
CA VAL A 49 -0.47 9.34 -0.30
C VAL A 49 -0.45 10.75 -0.87
N GLU A 50 -1.61 11.31 -1.22
CA GLU A 50 -1.72 12.64 -1.82
C GLU A 50 -1.08 13.76 -0.99
N PRO A 51 -1.38 13.93 0.31
CA PRO A 51 -0.74 14.98 1.10
C PRO A 51 0.76 14.73 1.33
N LEU A 52 1.21 13.47 1.36
CA LEU A 52 2.63 13.14 1.57
C LEU A 52 3.51 13.49 0.38
N LEU A 53 2.99 13.33 -0.84
CA LEU A 53 3.73 13.53 -2.08
C LEU A 53 3.27 14.79 -2.81
N ALA A 54 2.64 15.74 -2.12
CA ALA A 54 2.04 16.92 -2.73
C ALA A 54 3.02 17.69 -3.62
N ASP A 55 4.28 17.81 -3.18
CA ASP A 55 5.35 18.54 -3.86
C ASP A 55 6.23 17.66 -4.77
N ALA A 56 5.87 16.38 -4.93
CA ALA A 56 6.60 15.40 -5.73
C ALA A 56 5.65 14.73 -6.72
N PRO A 57 5.31 15.39 -7.85
CA PRO A 57 4.51 14.76 -8.89
C PRO A 57 5.24 13.53 -9.43
N THR A 58 4.48 12.48 -9.74
CA THR A 58 5.00 11.23 -10.33
C THR A 58 4.38 11.04 -11.71
N ALA A 59 5.16 10.55 -12.67
CA ALA A 59 4.70 10.36 -14.05
C ALA A 59 3.68 9.21 -14.18
N LEU A 60 3.86 8.16 -13.37
CA LEU A 60 3.02 6.98 -13.40
C LEU A 60 2.03 6.95 -12.23
N PRO A 61 0.90 6.24 -12.35
CA PRO A 61 -0.02 6.02 -11.25
C PRO A 61 0.68 5.41 -10.03
N ALA A 62 0.33 5.87 -8.83
CA ALA A 62 0.83 5.30 -7.58
C ALA A 62 0.18 3.93 -7.34
N ILE A 63 0.98 2.94 -6.94
CA ILE A 63 0.49 1.63 -6.49
C ILE A 63 0.05 1.81 -5.03
N VAL A 64 -1.26 1.72 -4.77
CA VAL A 64 -1.88 1.96 -3.45
C VAL A 64 -2.54 0.69 -2.93
N MET A 65 -2.73 0.62 -1.61
CA MET A 65 -3.36 -0.53 -0.95
C MET A 65 -2.72 -1.86 -1.39
N THR A 66 -1.39 -1.92 -1.36
CA THR A 66 -0.61 -3.13 -1.67
C THR A 66 -0.88 -3.65 -3.10
N GLY A 67 -1.20 -2.75 -4.02
CA GLY A 67 -1.48 -3.08 -5.42
C GLY A 67 -2.92 -3.49 -5.71
N ALA A 68 -3.83 -3.33 -4.74
CA ALA A 68 -5.26 -3.50 -4.98
C ALA A 68 -5.82 -2.44 -5.94
N ALA A 69 -5.19 -1.27 -6.03
CA ALA A 69 -5.50 -0.28 -7.06
C ALA A 69 -4.26 0.50 -7.49
N LEU A 70 -4.35 1.10 -8.68
CA LEU A 70 -3.47 2.18 -9.08
C LEU A 70 -4.20 3.51 -8.90
N TRP A 71 -3.48 4.55 -8.54
CA TRP A 71 -4.02 5.88 -8.32
C TRP A 71 -3.39 6.88 -9.26
N ASP A 72 -4.17 7.38 -10.20
CA ASP A 72 -3.78 8.46 -11.11
C ASP A 72 -3.79 9.78 -10.31
N ARG A 73 -2.61 10.17 -9.86
CA ARG A 73 -2.41 11.38 -9.04
C ARG A 73 -2.76 12.66 -9.77
N ARG A 74 -2.57 12.70 -11.09
CA ARG A 74 -2.84 13.88 -11.92
C ARG A 74 -4.34 14.13 -12.05
N HIS A 75 -5.13 13.09 -12.33
CA HIS A 75 -6.57 13.21 -12.50
C HIS A 75 -7.36 12.87 -11.23
N ARG A 76 -6.67 12.50 -10.15
CA ARG A 76 -7.23 12.14 -8.84
C ARG A 76 -8.32 11.08 -8.94
N ARG A 77 -7.99 9.94 -9.57
CA ARG A 77 -8.93 8.83 -9.75
C ARG A 77 -8.25 7.47 -9.64
N TYR A 78 -9.00 6.49 -9.19
CA TYR A 78 -8.58 5.09 -9.23
C TYR A 78 -8.52 4.60 -10.68
N VAL A 79 -7.49 3.81 -10.99
CA VAL A 79 -7.33 3.07 -12.24
C VAL A 79 -6.90 1.64 -11.90
N ASP A 80 -7.29 0.66 -12.72
CA ASP A 80 -6.91 -0.75 -12.53
C ASP A 80 -7.15 -1.31 -11.13
N THR A 81 -8.38 -1.13 -10.61
CA THR A 81 -8.77 -1.63 -9.30
C THR A 81 -9.08 -3.13 -9.36
N LYS A 82 -8.55 -3.88 -8.40
CA LYS A 82 -8.89 -5.28 -8.11
C LYS A 82 -9.92 -5.33 -6.99
N LEU A 83 -11.09 -5.85 -7.31
CA LEU A 83 -12.20 -5.98 -6.38
C LEU A 83 -12.25 -7.39 -5.82
N ILE A 84 -12.53 -7.49 -4.52
CA ILE A 84 -12.83 -8.75 -3.86
C ILE A 84 -14.24 -9.17 -4.33
N PRO A 85 -14.41 -10.40 -4.86
CA PRO A 85 -15.73 -10.91 -5.20
C PRO A 85 -16.68 -10.83 -4.00
N VAL A 86 -17.95 -10.53 -4.26
CA VAL A 86 -18.94 -10.23 -3.21
C VAL A 86 -19.14 -11.42 -2.26
N ASP A 87 -19.18 -12.63 -2.80
CA ASP A 87 -19.26 -13.89 -2.06
C ASP A 87 -18.00 -14.18 -1.23
N VAL A 88 -16.83 -13.86 -1.78
CA VAL A 88 -15.55 -13.93 -1.05
C VAL A 88 -15.53 -12.93 0.09
N ALA A 89 -15.88 -11.66 -0.14
CA ALA A 89 -15.93 -10.63 0.89
C ALA A 89 -16.93 -11.00 2.01
N ALA A 90 -18.10 -11.52 1.66
CA ALA A 90 -19.08 -12.03 2.62
C ALA A 90 -18.50 -13.18 3.48
N THR A 91 -17.79 -14.12 2.84
CA THR A 91 -17.14 -15.25 3.52
C THR A 91 -16.06 -14.76 4.49
N VAL A 92 -15.18 -13.85 4.05
CA VAL A 92 -14.14 -13.25 4.89
C VAL A 92 -14.76 -12.59 6.12
N ARG A 93 -15.81 -11.77 5.95
CA ARG A 93 -16.48 -11.11 7.06
C ARG A 93 -17.12 -12.08 8.04
N GLY A 94 -17.73 -13.15 7.53
CA GLY A 94 -18.28 -14.22 8.36
C GLY A 94 -17.19 -14.91 9.19
N ILE A 95 -15.99 -15.12 8.63
CA ILE A 95 -14.84 -15.66 9.37
C ILE A 95 -14.38 -14.66 10.43
N CYS A 96 -14.17 -13.38 10.07
CA CYS A 96 -13.80 -12.33 11.03
C CYS A 96 -14.76 -12.27 12.23
N GLN A 97 -16.06 -12.34 11.98
CA GLN A 97 -17.08 -12.31 13.03
C GLN A 97 -16.97 -13.50 13.99
N ARG A 98 -16.66 -14.71 13.50
CA ARG A 98 -16.44 -15.90 14.37
C ARG A 98 -15.22 -15.74 15.28
N HIS A 99 -14.21 -15.01 14.83
CA HIS A 99 -13.04 -14.64 15.64
C HIS A 99 -13.28 -13.41 16.52
N GLY A 100 -14.48 -12.81 16.49
CA GLY A 100 -14.81 -11.60 17.24
C GLY A 100 -14.06 -10.36 16.74
N ILE A 101 -13.73 -10.32 15.45
CA ILE A 101 -13.05 -9.22 14.77
C ILE A 101 -14.03 -8.52 13.82
N HIS A 102 -14.09 -7.20 13.89
CA HIS A 102 -14.97 -6.35 13.08
C HIS A 102 -14.14 -5.53 12.08
N PRO A 103 -13.98 -5.99 10.83
CA PRO A 103 -13.13 -5.30 9.87
C PRO A 103 -13.77 -4.00 9.37
N PHE A 104 -12.93 -3.03 9.06
CA PHE A 104 -13.22 -1.94 8.16
C PHE A 104 -13.30 -2.48 6.72
N VAL A 105 -14.41 -2.22 6.04
CA VAL A 105 -14.67 -2.66 4.67
C VAL A 105 -14.55 -1.46 3.73
N TYR A 106 -13.48 -1.45 2.94
CA TYR A 106 -13.18 -0.40 1.98
C TYR A 106 -13.87 -0.71 0.66
N THR A 107 -14.80 0.14 0.25
CA THR A 107 -15.56 0.01 -1.00
C THR A 107 -15.37 1.24 -1.87
N LEU A 108 -15.52 1.08 -3.18
CA LEU A 108 -15.60 2.20 -4.10
C LEU A 108 -17.04 2.48 -4.53
N ASP A 109 -17.51 3.70 -4.32
CA ASP A 109 -18.79 4.21 -4.85
C ASP A 109 -18.51 5.42 -5.75
N ARG A 110 -18.81 5.29 -7.05
CA ARG A 110 -18.63 6.35 -8.07
C ARG A 110 -17.26 7.06 -8.06
N GLY A 111 -16.20 6.36 -7.61
CA GLY A 111 -14.84 6.89 -7.51
C GLY A 111 -14.43 7.37 -6.12
N ASP A 112 -15.39 7.51 -5.21
CA ASP A 112 -15.14 7.82 -3.81
C ASP A 112 -14.92 6.54 -2.99
N MET A 113 -14.02 6.61 -2.02
CA MET A 113 -13.77 5.51 -1.10
C MET A 113 -14.63 5.64 0.15
N LEU A 114 -15.55 4.70 0.33
CA LEU A 114 -16.34 4.53 1.55
C LEU A 114 -15.72 3.43 2.39
N VAL A 115 -15.58 3.69 3.70
CA VAL A 115 -15.05 2.73 4.66
C VAL A 115 -16.12 2.41 5.67
N TYR A 116 -16.76 1.26 5.50
CA TYR A 116 -17.79 0.79 6.42
C TYR A 116 -17.16 0.14 7.64
N HIS A 117 -17.67 0.44 8.82
CA HIS A 117 -17.37 -0.30 10.03
C HIS A 117 -18.65 -0.51 10.82
N ASN A 118 -18.94 -1.76 11.17
CA ASN A 118 -20.13 -2.11 11.93
C ASN A 118 -19.75 -3.04 13.08
N GLY A 119 -20.08 -2.64 14.29
CA GLY A 119 -19.71 -3.36 15.51
C GLY A 119 -19.01 -2.47 16.54
N PRO A 120 -18.64 -3.05 17.69
CA PRO A 120 -17.99 -2.31 18.76
C PRO A 120 -16.60 -1.81 18.32
N LEU A 121 -16.40 -0.50 18.39
CA LEU A 121 -15.10 0.14 18.16
C LEU A 121 -14.18 -0.02 19.37
N SER A 122 -13.04 -0.68 19.16
CA SER A 122 -11.92 -0.69 20.10
C SER A 122 -11.27 0.70 20.23
N VAL A 123 -10.33 0.85 21.17
CA VAL A 123 -9.55 2.09 21.32
C VAL A 123 -8.72 2.36 20.06
N ASP A 124 -8.13 1.32 19.48
CA ASP A 124 -7.33 1.43 18.26
C ASP A 124 -8.18 1.80 17.04
N ASP A 125 -9.40 1.26 16.93
CA ASP A 125 -10.34 1.63 15.86
C ASP A 125 -10.70 3.10 15.92
N ARG A 126 -11.01 3.62 17.12
CA ARG A 126 -11.33 5.05 17.31
C ARG A 126 -10.15 5.93 16.94
N ARG A 127 -8.95 5.59 17.43
CA ARG A 127 -7.71 6.31 17.09
C ARG A 127 -7.44 6.30 15.59
N PHE A 128 -7.65 5.16 14.93
CA PHE A 128 -7.48 5.02 13.49
C PHE A 128 -8.43 5.92 12.71
N ILE A 129 -9.71 5.97 13.11
CA ILE A 129 -10.74 6.82 12.50
C ILE A 129 -10.40 8.30 12.75
N GLU A 130 -10.14 8.71 13.99
CA GLU A 130 -9.89 10.12 14.36
C GLU A 130 -8.74 10.75 13.56
N GLN A 131 -7.68 9.98 13.32
CA GLN A 131 -6.52 10.43 12.52
C GLN A 131 -6.84 10.60 11.04
N ARG A 132 -7.93 10.00 10.54
CA ARG A 132 -8.20 9.82 9.10
C ARG A 132 -9.53 10.38 8.63
N ASP A 133 -10.47 10.67 9.52
CA ASP A 133 -11.83 11.11 9.19
C ASP A 133 -11.87 12.50 8.51
N ARG A 134 -10.83 13.31 8.71
CA ARG A 134 -10.68 14.62 8.08
C ARG A 134 -9.93 14.58 6.74
N LEU A 135 -9.46 13.42 6.31
CA LEU A 135 -8.73 13.29 5.05
C LEU A 135 -9.71 13.30 3.87
N ALA A 136 -9.37 14.05 2.83
CA ALA A 136 -10.09 13.98 1.57
C ALA A 136 -9.95 12.57 0.94
N LEU A 137 -10.82 12.25 -0.02
CA LEU A 137 -10.81 11.00 -0.81
C LEU A 137 -11.18 9.73 -0.04
N LYS A 138 -11.61 9.84 1.21
CA LYS A 138 -12.11 8.72 2.01
C LYS A 138 -13.13 9.20 3.03
N ARG A 139 -14.20 8.42 3.22
CA ARG A 139 -15.22 8.70 4.23
C ARG A 139 -15.52 7.45 5.04
N PHE A 140 -15.54 7.58 6.36
CA PHE A 140 -16.01 6.53 7.25
C PHE A 140 -17.54 6.53 7.31
N VAL A 141 -18.12 5.33 7.29
CA VAL A 141 -19.56 5.09 7.42
C VAL A 141 -19.75 4.07 8.54
N LEU A 142 -20.19 4.56 9.70
CA LEU A 142 -20.23 3.78 10.95
C LEU A 142 -21.67 3.38 11.28
N ASP A 143 -21.87 2.13 11.66
CA ASP A 143 -23.16 1.57 12.11
C ASP A 143 -24.33 1.84 11.14
N ASP A 144 -24.05 1.74 9.84
CA ASP A 144 -25.01 1.98 8.75
C ASP A 144 -25.57 0.67 8.19
N GLU A 145 -26.87 0.66 7.91
CA GLU A 145 -27.57 -0.54 7.39
C GLU A 145 -26.95 -1.08 6.10
N ALA A 146 -26.44 -0.22 5.21
CA ALA A 146 -25.78 -0.67 4.00
C ALA A 146 -24.51 -1.46 4.33
N GLY A 147 -23.76 -1.04 5.35
CA GLY A 147 -22.55 -1.72 5.80
C GLY A 147 -22.81 -3.08 6.49
N LEU A 148 -24.01 -3.27 7.04
CA LEU A 148 -24.42 -4.54 7.63
C LEU A 148 -24.65 -5.62 6.57
N ARG A 149 -24.97 -5.22 5.35
CA ARG A 149 -25.17 -6.15 4.23
C ARG A 149 -23.90 -6.95 3.96
N LEU A 150 -24.00 -8.28 3.89
CA LEU A 150 -22.85 -9.12 3.55
C LEU A 150 -22.44 -8.96 2.09
N ASP A 151 -23.38 -8.57 1.22
CA ASP A 151 -23.20 -8.46 -0.23
C ASP A 151 -22.71 -7.08 -0.70
N LEU A 152 -21.87 -6.41 0.09
CA LEU A 152 -21.34 -5.09 -0.26
C LEU A 152 -20.56 -5.14 -1.58
N PRO A 153 -21.03 -4.45 -2.63
CA PRO A 153 -20.34 -4.46 -3.92
C PRO A 153 -19.05 -3.64 -3.85
N ALA A 154 -18.17 -3.85 -4.84
CA ALA A 154 -16.97 -3.05 -5.04
C ALA A 154 -16.04 -2.95 -3.82
N THR A 155 -15.95 -4.01 -3.02
CA THR A 155 -14.97 -4.10 -1.93
C THR A 155 -13.56 -4.23 -2.50
N VAL A 156 -12.63 -3.41 -2.02
CA VAL A 156 -11.22 -3.37 -2.43
C VAL A 156 -10.31 -3.97 -1.37
N LEU A 157 -10.62 -3.72 -0.10
CA LEU A 157 -9.81 -4.08 1.06
C LEU A 157 -10.72 -4.35 2.26
N LEU A 158 -10.44 -5.42 3.01
CA LEU A 158 -10.88 -5.54 4.40
C LEU A 158 -9.67 -5.36 5.31
N PHE A 159 -9.76 -4.38 6.20
CA PHE A 159 -8.71 -4.04 7.15
C PHE A 159 -9.23 -4.27 8.58
N ALA A 160 -8.46 -4.96 9.41
CA ALA A 160 -8.83 -5.12 10.82
C ALA A 160 -7.61 -4.95 11.72
N MET A 161 -7.90 -4.50 12.94
CA MET A 161 -6.93 -4.42 14.03
C MET A 161 -7.51 -5.21 15.20
N GLY A 162 -6.66 -5.85 15.98
CA GLY A 162 -7.11 -6.55 17.17
C GLY A 162 -5.98 -7.30 17.86
N PRO A 163 -6.30 -8.03 18.95
CA PRO A 163 -5.32 -8.83 19.66
C PRO A 163 -4.59 -9.82 18.74
N VAL A 164 -3.26 -9.92 18.88
CA VAL A 164 -2.43 -10.83 18.06
C VAL A 164 -2.89 -12.29 18.13
N ASP A 165 -3.37 -12.74 19.29
CA ASP A 165 -3.87 -14.10 19.52
C ASP A 165 -5.21 -14.39 18.80
N ARG A 166 -5.86 -13.37 18.23
CA ARG A 166 -7.02 -13.52 17.35
C ARG A 166 -6.69 -13.25 15.88
N ILE A 167 -5.88 -12.24 15.61
CA ILE A 167 -5.56 -11.82 14.24
C ILE A 167 -4.76 -12.89 13.48
N PHE A 168 -3.75 -13.50 14.10
CA PHE A 168 -2.93 -14.49 13.41
C PHE A 168 -3.70 -15.79 13.11
N PRO A 169 -4.46 -16.39 14.06
CA PRO A 169 -5.32 -17.54 13.74
C PRO A 169 -6.39 -17.24 12.68
N LEU A 170 -6.98 -16.04 12.71
CA LEU A 170 -7.90 -15.57 11.68
C LEU A 170 -7.21 -15.52 10.31
N ALA A 171 -6.01 -14.95 10.24
CA ALA A 171 -5.25 -14.87 8.99
C ALA A 171 -4.91 -16.26 8.43
N ASP A 172 -4.55 -17.21 9.30
CA ASP A 172 -4.24 -18.59 8.90
C ASP A 172 -5.49 -19.33 8.38
N GLU A 173 -6.65 -19.16 9.03
CA GLU A 173 -7.92 -19.71 8.53
C GLU A 173 -8.24 -19.14 7.14
N LEU A 174 -8.17 -17.81 6.98
CA LEU A 174 -8.43 -17.15 5.70
C LEU A 174 -7.52 -17.68 4.59
N LYS A 175 -6.20 -17.77 4.81
CA LYS A 175 -5.24 -18.32 3.85
C LYS A 175 -5.51 -19.77 3.48
N SER A 176 -6.10 -20.55 4.38
CA SER A 176 -6.34 -21.98 4.19
C SER A 176 -7.61 -22.30 3.39
N CYS A 177 -8.63 -21.43 3.44
CA CYS A 177 -9.97 -21.76 2.96
C CYS A 177 -10.62 -20.72 2.05
N VAL A 178 -9.98 -19.57 1.85
CA VAL A 178 -10.50 -18.49 1.00
C VAL A 178 -9.50 -18.15 -0.09
N ASP A 179 -9.96 -18.07 -1.34
CA ASP A 179 -9.15 -17.59 -2.46
C ASP A 179 -9.03 -16.06 -2.40
N CYS A 180 -8.12 -15.57 -1.56
CA CYS A 180 -7.84 -14.16 -1.36
C CYS A 180 -6.37 -13.92 -0.98
N SER A 181 -5.88 -12.69 -1.17
CA SER A 181 -4.57 -12.29 -0.68
C SER A 181 -4.71 -11.79 0.76
N VAL A 182 -3.91 -12.36 1.69
CA VAL A 182 -3.96 -12.03 3.12
C VAL A 182 -2.59 -11.62 3.63
N SER A 183 -2.51 -10.45 4.25
CA SER A 183 -1.35 -9.96 5.00
C SER A 183 -1.71 -9.82 6.47
N ALA A 184 -0.84 -10.30 7.37
CA ALA A 184 -1.00 -10.12 8.80
C ALA A 184 0.35 -9.85 9.46
N TYR A 185 0.42 -8.81 10.28
CA TYR A 185 1.66 -8.35 10.92
C TYR A 185 1.34 -7.61 12.22
N ILE A 186 2.35 -7.43 13.07
CA ILE A 186 2.22 -6.70 14.33
C ILE A 186 2.27 -5.20 14.03
N ASP A 187 1.39 -4.41 14.65
CA ASP A 187 1.37 -2.96 14.52
C ASP A 187 2.68 -2.34 15.04
N ILE A 188 3.19 -1.34 14.33
CA ILE A 188 4.45 -0.67 14.69
C ILE A 188 4.32 0.15 15.99
N PHE A 189 3.10 0.50 16.40
CA PHE A 189 2.85 1.25 17.63
C PHE A 189 2.52 0.38 18.84
N GLY A 190 2.23 -0.92 18.66
CA GLY A 190 1.78 -1.80 19.74
C GLY A 190 2.07 -3.28 19.48
N VAL A 191 2.92 -3.87 20.32
CA VAL A 191 3.36 -5.27 20.18
C VAL A 191 2.24 -6.31 20.35
N ASP A 192 1.14 -5.93 21.00
CA ASP A 192 0.00 -6.80 21.26
C ASP A 192 -1.16 -6.61 20.26
N VAL A 193 -0.99 -5.70 19.30
CA VAL A 193 -2.00 -5.42 18.26
C VAL A 193 -1.53 -6.01 16.94
N GLY A 194 -2.30 -6.95 16.42
CA GLY A 194 -2.18 -7.45 15.05
C GLY A 194 -2.98 -6.61 14.08
N ILE A 195 -2.42 -6.44 12.88
CA ILE A 195 -3.08 -5.89 11.70
C ILE A 195 -3.40 -7.05 10.76
N LEU A 196 -4.60 -7.02 10.17
CA LEU A 196 -5.02 -7.90 9.09
C LEU A 196 -5.43 -7.06 7.88
N GLU A 197 -4.90 -7.39 6.72
CA GLU A 197 -5.34 -6.86 5.43
C GLU A 197 -5.74 -8.01 4.51
N VAL A 198 -6.92 -7.91 3.92
CA VAL A 198 -7.43 -8.88 2.95
C VAL A 198 -7.78 -8.17 1.66
N PHE A 199 -7.26 -8.70 0.54
CA PHE A 199 -7.43 -8.20 -0.81
C PHE A 199 -7.93 -9.30 -1.74
N ALA A 200 -8.24 -8.94 -2.99
CA ALA A 200 -8.58 -9.92 -4.01
C ALA A 200 -7.41 -10.89 -4.27
N ALA A 201 -7.71 -12.12 -4.68
CA ALA A 201 -6.68 -13.11 -4.99
C ALA A 201 -5.63 -12.56 -5.97
N GLY A 202 -4.34 -12.82 -5.68
CA GLY A 202 -3.21 -12.40 -6.50
C GLY A 202 -2.74 -10.95 -6.28
N VAL A 203 -3.49 -10.13 -5.55
CA VAL A 203 -3.07 -8.76 -5.22
C VAL A 203 -1.80 -8.78 -4.40
N SER A 204 -0.77 -8.06 -4.89
CA SER A 204 0.49 -7.79 -4.19
C SER A 204 1.20 -6.58 -4.81
N LYS A 205 2.20 -6.02 -4.12
CA LYS A 205 3.09 -4.99 -4.71
C LYS A 205 3.81 -5.52 -5.96
N ALA A 206 4.22 -6.80 -5.97
CA ALA A 206 4.95 -7.40 -7.09
C ALA A 206 4.11 -7.47 -8.37
N ASP A 207 2.87 -7.95 -8.25
CA ASP A 207 1.87 -7.93 -9.33
C ASP A 207 1.55 -6.48 -9.74
N ALA A 208 1.40 -5.59 -8.75
CA ALA A 208 1.46 -4.12 -8.84
C ALA A 208 2.48 -3.57 -9.87
N VAL A 209 3.74 -3.79 -9.54
CA VAL A 209 4.92 -3.33 -10.28
C VAL A 209 4.92 -3.89 -11.69
N SER A 210 4.64 -5.19 -11.84
CA SER A 210 4.59 -5.86 -13.14
C SER A 210 3.55 -5.22 -14.08
N ARG A 211 2.36 -4.90 -13.55
CA ARG A 211 1.32 -4.20 -14.33
C ARG A 211 1.72 -2.78 -14.72
N VAL A 212 2.35 -2.04 -13.82
CA VAL A 212 2.83 -0.67 -14.11
C VAL A 212 3.93 -0.70 -15.16
N ALA A 213 4.91 -1.58 -15.03
CA ALA A 213 5.99 -1.77 -15.99
C ALA A 213 5.44 -2.08 -17.39
N LEU A 214 4.56 -3.09 -17.51
CA LEU A 214 3.95 -3.47 -18.79
C LEU A 214 3.17 -2.30 -19.44
N ARG A 215 2.42 -1.54 -18.66
CA ARG A 215 1.65 -0.38 -19.16
C ARG A 215 2.52 0.79 -19.59
N SER A 216 3.66 0.97 -18.93
CA SER A 216 4.61 2.04 -19.26
C SER A 216 5.36 1.77 -20.57
N GLY A 217 5.49 0.49 -20.96
CA GLY A 217 6.30 0.08 -22.10
C GLY A 217 7.80 0.24 -21.86
N ALA A 218 8.23 0.39 -20.60
CA ALA A 218 9.62 0.58 -20.26
C ALA A 218 10.45 -0.70 -20.45
N ASP A 219 11.75 -0.51 -20.72
CA ASP A 219 12.69 -1.60 -20.97
C ASP A 219 13.30 -2.17 -19.69
N ARG A 220 13.24 -1.41 -18.58
CA ARG A 220 13.89 -1.71 -17.31
C ARG A 220 13.03 -1.27 -16.13
N VAL A 221 13.03 -2.05 -15.06
CA VAL A 221 12.34 -1.78 -13.79
C VAL A 221 13.35 -1.78 -12.65
N VAL A 222 13.40 -0.66 -11.92
CA VAL A 222 14.19 -0.49 -10.70
C VAL A 222 13.23 -0.36 -9.52
N VAL A 223 13.41 -1.18 -8.49
CA VAL A 223 12.56 -1.18 -7.29
C VAL A 223 13.39 -0.87 -6.04
N PHE A 224 12.84 -0.04 -5.15
CA PHE A 224 13.43 0.30 -3.86
C PHE A 224 12.56 -0.25 -2.72
N GLY A 225 13.19 -0.86 -1.71
CA GLY A 225 12.49 -1.35 -0.51
C GLY A 225 13.39 -1.45 0.72
N ASP A 226 12.77 -1.65 1.87
CA ASP A 226 13.47 -1.75 3.16
C ASP A 226 13.01 -2.93 4.02
N ASN A 227 11.83 -3.49 3.76
CA ASN A 227 11.19 -4.46 4.64
C ASN A 227 10.81 -5.78 3.93
N LEU A 228 10.48 -6.82 4.69
CA LEU A 228 10.26 -8.18 4.14
C LEU A 228 9.10 -8.24 3.14
N ASN A 229 8.11 -7.37 3.27
CA ASN A 229 6.98 -7.26 2.35
C ASN A 229 7.38 -6.66 0.98
N ASP A 230 8.59 -6.11 0.84
CA ASP A 230 9.10 -5.58 -0.42
C ASP A 230 9.86 -6.64 -1.24
N LEU A 231 10.33 -7.72 -0.60
CA LEU A 231 11.06 -8.81 -1.26
C LEU A 231 10.35 -9.34 -2.52
N PRO A 232 9.01 -9.56 -2.52
CA PRO A 232 8.33 -10.01 -3.73
C PRO A 232 8.42 -9.00 -4.88
N MET A 233 8.33 -7.69 -4.61
CA MET A 233 8.42 -6.68 -5.68
C MET A 233 9.86 -6.48 -6.16
N MET A 234 10.84 -6.66 -5.28
CA MET A 234 12.26 -6.67 -5.64
C MET A 234 12.60 -7.86 -6.55
N ALA A 235 12.01 -9.03 -6.28
CA ALA A 235 12.27 -10.24 -7.06
C ALA A 235 11.74 -10.21 -8.51
N VAL A 236 10.82 -9.29 -8.83
CA VAL A 236 10.30 -9.10 -10.20
C VAL A 236 10.92 -7.91 -10.93
N ALA A 237 11.82 -7.17 -10.27
CA ALA A 237 12.51 -6.03 -10.86
C ALA A 237 13.76 -6.48 -11.63
N ASP A 238 14.22 -5.66 -12.59
CA ASP A 238 15.50 -5.86 -13.25
C ASP A 238 16.67 -5.42 -12.35
N VAL A 239 16.43 -4.44 -11.48
CA VAL A 239 17.36 -4.02 -10.43
C VAL A 239 16.61 -3.79 -9.13
N ALA A 240 16.99 -4.55 -8.10
CA ALA A 240 16.51 -4.39 -6.74
C ALA A 240 17.50 -3.55 -5.91
N VAL A 241 17.00 -2.49 -5.29
CA VAL A 241 17.79 -1.56 -4.47
C VAL A 241 17.28 -1.56 -3.04
N ALA A 242 18.17 -1.79 -2.07
CA ALA A 242 17.86 -1.67 -0.65
C ALA A 242 18.48 -0.40 -0.05
N VAL A 243 17.74 0.31 0.78
CA VAL A 243 18.30 1.40 1.61
C VAL A 243 19.10 0.86 2.79
N ASP A 244 20.02 1.64 3.35
CA ASP A 244 20.88 1.15 4.44
C ASP A 244 20.13 0.88 5.76
N ASN A 245 18.95 1.44 5.96
CA ASN A 245 18.10 1.08 7.10
C ASN A 245 17.25 -0.19 6.86
N ALA A 246 17.37 -0.84 5.70
CA ALA A 246 16.64 -2.05 5.37
C ALA A 246 17.04 -3.23 6.26
N LEU A 247 16.11 -4.19 6.40
CA LEU A 247 16.39 -5.44 7.10
C LEU A 247 17.52 -6.23 6.43
N PRO A 248 18.33 -6.99 7.19
CA PRO A 248 19.45 -7.76 6.63
C PRO A 248 19.06 -8.68 5.48
N GLN A 249 17.87 -9.29 5.56
CA GLN A 249 17.33 -10.16 4.51
C GLN A 249 17.03 -9.40 3.22
N VAL A 250 16.59 -8.14 3.32
CA VAL A 250 16.29 -7.27 2.18
C VAL A 250 17.58 -6.83 1.50
N LYS A 251 18.58 -6.41 2.29
CA LYS A 251 19.92 -6.08 1.76
C LYS A 251 20.58 -7.27 1.08
N ALA A 252 20.41 -8.48 1.62
CA ALA A 252 20.96 -9.69 1.03
C ALA A 252 20.29 -10.10 -0.28
N ALA A 253 19.04 -9.67 -0.51
CA ALA A 253 18.30 -9.92 -1.74
C ALA A 253 18.43 -8.81 -2.79
N ALA A 254 18.99 -7.65 -2.43
CA ALA A 254 19.17 -6.51 -3.32
C ALA A 254 20.43 -6.66 -4.20
N ASP A 255 20.38 -6.13 -5.42
CA ASP A 255 21.53 -5.99 -6.31
C ASP A 255 22.43 -4.84 -5.84
N ILE A 256 21.83 -3.80 -5.27
CA ILE A 256 22.51 -2.58 -4.83
C ILE A 256 22.01 -2.20 -3.44
N VAL A 257 22.94 -1.87 -2.54
CA VAL A 257 22.62 -1.23 -1.26
C VAL A 257 23.08 0.23 -1.32
N ILE A 258 22.16 1.16 -1.11
CA ILE A 258 22.41 2.61 -1.09
C ILE A 258 22.43 3.12 0.35
N GLY A 259 22.62 4.44 0.53
CA GLY A 259 22.53 5.08 1.85
C GLY A 259 21.15 4.93 2.53
N PRO A 260 21.01 5.40 3.78
CA PRO A 260 19.75 5.32 4.51
C PRO A 260 18.68 6.23 3.88
N ASN A 261 17.41 5.93 4.14
CA ASN A 261 16.27 6.76 3.74
C ASN A 261 16.38 8.21 4.25
N THR A 262 17.05 8.43 5.39
CA THR A 262 17.27 9.77 5.99
C THR A 262 18.26 10.66 5.24
N ASP A 263 18.96 10.15 4.22
CA ASP A 263 19.92 10.92 3.40
C ASP A 263 19.47 11.06 1.94
N ASN A 264 18.15 11.04 1.70
CA ASN A 264 17.55 11.23 0.37
C ASN A 264 18.08 10.23 -0.68
N SER A 265 18.55 9.07 -0.20
CA SER A 265 19.35 8.13 -0.98
C SER A 265 18.61 7.61 -2.21
N VAL A 266 17.31 7.33 -2.07
CA VAL A 266 16.46 6.87 -3.18
C VAL A 266 16.40 7.93 -4.28
N ALA A 267 16.07 9.19 -3.94
CA ALA A 267 15.95 10.26 -4.91
C ALA A 267 17.27 10.53 -5.64
N ARG A 268 18.38 10.60 -4.89
CA ARG A 268 19.74 10.79 -5.47
C ARG A 268 20.16 9.61 -6.36
N PHE A 269 19.81 8.38 -5.98
CA PHE A 269 20.08 7.22 -6.83
C PHE A 269 19.31 7.31 -8.16
N ILE A 270 18.02 7.65 -8.11
CA ILE A 270 17.20 7.80 -9.32
C ILE A 270 17.79 8.89 -10.23
N GLU A 271 18.23 10.03 -9.67
CA GLU A 271 18.87 11.09 -10.44
C GLU A 271 20.13 10.61 -11.15
N GLN A 272 21.01 9.90 -10.43
CA GLN A 272 22.27 9.38 -10.99
C GLN A 272 22.03 8.30 -12.06
N ASP A 273 21.09 7.37 -11.84
CA ASP A 273 20.76 6.31 -12.80
C ASP A 273 20.04 6.86 -14.04
N TYR A 274 19.26 7.94 -13.90
CA TYR A 274 18.57 8.58 -15.03
C TYR A 274 19.49 9.45 -15.89
N ASP A 275 20.50 10.08 -15.28
CA ASP A 275 21.43 10.99 -15.97
C ASP A 275 22.63 10.27 -16.62
N GLY A 276 22.90 9.03 -16.22
CA GLY A 276 23.96 8.17 -16.77
C GLY A 276 23.58 7.45 -18.06
#